data_AF-A0A2G6NZ79-F1
#
_entry.id   AF-A0A2G6NZ79-F1
#
_cell.length_a   1.000
_cell.length_b   1.000
_cell.length_c   1.000
_cell.angle_alpha   90.00
_cell.angle_beta   90.00
_cell.angle_gamma   90.00
#
_symmetry.space_group_name_H-M   'P 1'
#
loop_
_entity.id
_entity.type
_entity.pdbx_description
1 polymer ?
#
loop_
_entity_poly.entity_id
_entity_poly.type
_entity_poly.pdbx_seq_one_letter_code
_entity_poly.pdbx_strand_id
1 'polypeptide(L)'
;MITKEKTLELVKKYGETEGDTGNPKVQIAILTERIKNLTAHLKDHKHDSHSRRGMRIMLGKRSSLLKYFKRECLRRERSNPESGALEGFKSYLGELGLKDRY
;
A
#
# COMPACT_ATOMS: atom_id res chain seq x y z
N MET A 1 -1.17 -8.06 14.76
CA MET A 1 -0.25 -8.62 13.75
C MET A 1 -1.07 -9.03 12.53
N ILE A 2 -0.56 -8.95 11.30
CA ILE A 2 -1.30 -9.42 10.11
C ILE A 2 -1.22 -10.95 10.04
N THR A 3 -2.34 -11.62 9.76
CA THR A 3 -2.35 -13.08 9.58
C THR A 3 -1.74 -13.46 8.22
N LYS A 4 -1.25 -14.71 8.13
CA LYS A 4 -0.72 -15.24 6.87
C LYS A 4 -1.82 -15.30 5.80
N GLU A 5 -3.02 -15.71 6.19
CA GLU A 5 -4.22 -15.72 5.35
C GLU A 5 -4.49 -14.34 4.74
N LYS A 6 -4.50 -13.29 5.57
CA LYS A 6 -4.77 -11.94 5.09
C LYS A 6 -3.69 -11.44 4.13
N THR A 7 -2.44 -11.85 4.35
CA THR A 7 -1.35 -11.52 3.43
C THR A 7 -1.54 -12.23 2.08
N LEU A 8 -1.92 -13.51 2.09
CA LEU A 8 -2.20 -14.28 0.88
C LEU A 8 -3.40 -13.71 0.10
N GLU A 9 -4.46 -13.29 0.78
CA GLU A 9 -5.59 -12.59 0.15
C GLU A 9 -5.14 -11.32 -0.59
N LEU A 10 -4.27 -10.52 0.04
CA LEU A 10 -3.75 -9.29 -0.58
C LEU A 10 -2.83 -9.58 -1.77
N VAL A 11 -2.02 -10.63 -1.70
CA VAL A 11 -1.19 -11.10 -2.83
C VAL A 11 -2.10 -11.54 -3.99
N LYS A 12 -3.12 -12.36 -3.71
CA LYS A 12 -4.07 -12.80 -4.74
C LYS A 12 -4.86 -11.64 -5.35
N LYS A 13 -5.23 -10.64 -4.55
CA LYS A 13 -6.03 -9.50 -5.00
C LYS A 13 -5.24 -8.50 -5.86
N TYR A 14 -3.99 -8.23 -5.49
CA TYR A 14 -3.20 -7.13 -6.08
C TYR A 14 -1.97 -7.58 -6.85
N GLY A 15 -1.60 -8.87 -6.79
CA GLY A 15 -0.48 -9.44 -7.52
C GLY A 15 -0.86 -9.75 -8.96
N GLU A 16 0.14 -9.74 -9.84
CA GLU A 16 -0.06 -10.10 -11.25
C GLU A 16 0.03 -11.62 -11.46
N THR A 17 0.75 -12.32 -10.58
CA THR A 17 0.89 -13.77 -10.57
C THR A 17 0.69 -14.34 -9.17
N GLU A 18 0.42 -15.65 -9.09
CA GLU A 18 0.38 -16.34 -7.81
C GLU A 18 1.75 -16.28 -7.13
N GLY A 19 1.80 -15.66 -5.94
CA GLY A 19 3.05 -15.47 -5.21
C GLY A 19 3.82 -14.19 -5.53
N ASP A 20 3.23 -13.28 -6.31
CA ASP A 20 3.81 -11.96 -6.59
C ASP A 20 3.85 -11.09 -5.32
N THR A 21 4.94 -11.21 -4.56
CA THR A 21 5.23 -10.38 -3.38
C THR A 21 6.07 -9.15 -3.71
N GLY A 22 6.63 -9.10 -4.93
CA GLY A 22 7.53 -8.06 -5.40
C GLY A 22 6.79 -6.81 -5.89
N ASN A 23 5.56 -6.97 -6.36
CA ASN A 23 4.79 -5.88 -6.95
C ASN A 23 4.56 -4.71 -5.98
N PRO A 24 4.79 -3.46 -6.41
CA PRO A 24 4.50 -2.28 -5.62
C PRO A 24 3.07 -2.27 -5.06
N LYS A 25 2.06 -2.70 -5.83
CA LYS A 25 0.67 -2.77 -5.37
C LYS A 25 0.53 -3.71 -4.17
N VAL A 26 1.02 -4.93 -4.28
CA VAL A 26 0.96 -5.92 -3.19
C VAL A 26 1.67 -5.39 -1.94
N GLN A 27 2.88 -4.84 -2.09
CA GLN A 27 3.62 -4.30 -0.95
C GLN A 27 2.91 -3.12 -0.28
N ILE A 28 2.34 -2.19 -1.06
CA ILE A 28 1.56 -1.06 -0.53
C ILE A 28 0.32 -1.55 0.22
N ALA A 29 -0.39 -2.55 -0.31
CA ALA A 29 -1.57 -3.13 0.32
C ALA A 29 -1.23 -3.79 1.67
N ILE A 30 -0.18 -4.62 1.70
CA ILE A 30 0.32 -5.26 2.94
C ILE A 30 0.76 -4.22 3.96
N LEU A 31 1.53 -3.21 3.56
CA LEU A 31 1.96 -2.13 4.45
C LEU A 31 0.76 -1.37 5.01
N THR A 32 -0.27 -1.14 4.18
CA THR A 32 -1.50 -0.46 4.62
C THR A 32 -2.22 -1.25 5.70
N GLU A 33 -2.37 -2.55 5.52
CA GLU A 33 -3.01 -3.42 6.51
C GLU A 33 -2.20 -3.47 7.82
N ARG A 34 -0.86 -3.59 7.72
CA ARG A 34 0.02 -3.54 8.90
C ARG A 34 -0.09 -2.22 9.66
N ILE A 35 -0.13 -1.09 8.93
CA ILE A 35 -0.30 0.24 9.52
C ILE A 35 -1.67 0.36 10.20
N LYS A 36 -2.75 -0.13 9.60
CA LYS A 36 -4.09 -0.13 10.22
C LYS A 36 -4.09 -0.90 11.54
N ASN A 37 -3.54 -2.11 11.54
CA ASN A 37 -3.43 -2.95 12.75
C ASN A 37 -2.57 -2.32 13.84
N LEU A 38 -1.43 -1.72 13.49
CA LEU A 38 -0.59 -1.00 14.45
C LEU A 38 -1.25 0.27 14.96
N THR A 39 -2.00 0.97 14.12
CA THR A 39 -2.74 2.17 14.54
C THR A 39 -3.77 1.80 15.62
N ALA A 40 -4.50 0.69 15.45
CA ALA A 40 -5.43 0.20 16.45
C ALA A 40 -4.71 -0.14 17.76
N HIS A 41 -3.65 -0.94 17.71
CA HIS A 41 -2.84 -1.30 18.88
C HIS A 41 -2.31 -0.08 19.65
N LEU A 42 -1.82 0.94 18.94
CA LEU A 42 -1.26 2.14 19.55
C LEU A 42 -2.30 3.07 20.17
N LYS A 43 -3.60 2.92 19.87
CA LYS A 43 -4.67 3.65 20.57
C LYS A 43 -4.75 3.24 22.04
N ASP A 44 -4.60 1.93 22.30
CA ASP A 44 -4.62 1.37 23.64
C ASP A 44 -3.24 1.49 24.32
N HIS A 45 -2.16 1.37 23.54
CA HIS A 45 -0.77 1.42 24.03
C HIS A 45 -0.06 2.74 23.69
N LYS A 46 -0.57 3.85 24.21
CA LYS A 46 -0.10 5.21 23.90
C LYS A 46 1.39 5.45 24.20
N HIS A 47 1.98 4.71 25.14
CA HIS A 47 3.38 4.86 25.54
C HIS A 47 4.35 3.99 24.74
N ASP A 48 3.88 3.10 23.86
CA ASP A 48 4.77 2.27 23.04
C ASP A 48 5.44 3.11 21.93
N SER A 49 6.62 3.63 22.25
CA SER A 49 7.44 4.46 21.36
C SER A 49 8.15 3.62 20.29
N HIS A 50 8.50 2.37 20.58
CA HIS A 50 9.18 1.46 19.67
C HIS A 50 8.28 1.06 18.51
N SER A 51 7.03 0.65 18.79
CA SER A 51 6.05 0.32 17.77
C SER A 51 5.65 1.55 16.95
N ARG A 52 5.54 2.74 17.58
CA ARG A 52 5.33 4.01 16.86
C ARG A 52 6.46 4.31 15.88
N ARG A 53 7.72 4.09 16.27
CA ARG A 53 8.87 4.26 15.37
C ARG A 53 8.77 3.31 14.18
N GLY A 54 8.48 2.02 14.41
CA GLY A 54 8.28 1.04 13.36
C GLY A 54 7.15 1.43 12.39
N MET A 55 6.02 1.89 12.92
CA MET A 55 4.90 2.40 12.13
C MET A 55 5.30 3.59 11.24
N ARG A 56 6.08 4.54 11.76
CA ARG A 56 6.59 5.68 10.98
C ARG A 56 7.49 5.22 9.82
N ILE A 57 8.35 4.24 10.06
CA ILE A 57 9.21 3.67 9.00
C ILE A 57 8.34 3.03 7.91
N MET A 58 7.32 2.26 8.29
CA MET A 58 6.37 1.66 7.34
C MET A 58 5.58 2.70 6.54
N LEU A 59 5.17 3.80 7.19
CA LEU A 59 4.54 4.94 6.52
C LEU A 59 5.46 5.55 5.46
N GLY A 60 6.74 5.76 5.80
CA GLY A 60 7.76 6.24 4.87
C GLY A 60 7.94 5.31 3.68
N LYS A 61 8.13 4.00 3.93
CA LYS A 61 8.27 2.99 2.87
C LYS A 61 7.05 2.96 1.94
N ARG A 62 5.84 3.01 2.49
CA ARG A 62 4.60 3.04 1.70
C ARG A 62 4.51 4.31 0.84
N SER A 63 4.89 5.47 1.39
CA SER A 63 4.92 6.74 0.66
C SER A 63 5.88 6.68 -0.53
N SER A 64 7.09 6.13 -0.33
CA SER A 64 8.07 5.96 -1.42
C SER A 64 7.57 5.01 -2.52
N LEU A 65 6.93 3.89 -2.15
CA LEU A 65 6.34 2.96 -3.12
C LEU A 65 5.18 3.59 -3.90
N LEU A 66 4.32 4.36 -3.24
CA LEU A 66 3.23 5.10 -3.89
C LEU A 66 3.76 6.13 -4.89
N LYS A 67 4.82 6.86 -4.53
CA LYS A 67 5.51 7.80 -5.43
C LYS A 67 6.04 7.10 -6.68
N TYR A 68 6.69 5.95 -6.49
CA TYR A 68 7.20 5.14 -7.60
C TYR A 68 6.05 4.66 -8.49
N PHE A 69 5.01 4.05 -7.91
CA PHE A 69 3.89 3.51 -8.67
C PHE A 69 3.14 4.60 -9.45
N LYS A 70 2.91 5.78 -8.84
CA LYS A 70 2.34 6.94 -9.53
C LYS A 70 3.21 7.39 -10.71
N ARG A 71 4.54 7.40 -10.56
CA ARG A 71 5.48 7.79 -11.62
C ARG A 71 5.41 6.82 -12.81
N GLU A 72 5.33 5.52 -12.54
CA GLU A 72 5.18 4.51 -13.59
C GLU A 72 3.82 4.63 -14.30
N CYS A 73 2.72 4.85 -13.56
CA CYS A 73 1.41 5.13 -14.16
C CYS A 73 1.45 6.39 -15.03
N LEU A 74 2.06 7.48 -14.56
CA LEU A 74 2.23 8.71 -15.35
C LEU A 74 3.04 8.48 -16.62
N ARG A 75 4.13 7.69 -16.53
CA ARG A 75 4.94 7.32 -17.69
C ARG A 75 4.10 6.57 -18.72
N ARG A 76 3.31 5.59 -18.27
CA ARG A 76 2.45 4.77 -19.11
C ARG A 76 1.33 5.58 -19.76
N GLU A 77 0.67 6.44 -19.00
CA GLU A 77 -0.35 7.36 -19.50
C GLU A 77 0.21 8.29 -20.58
N ARG A 78 1.42 8.82 -20.37
CA ARG A 78 2.09 9.69 -21.35
C ARG A 78 2.42 8.96 -22.64
N SER A 79 2.82 7.69 -22.57
CA SER A 79 3.10 6.87 -23.76
C SER A 79 1.84 6.38 -24.46
N ASN A 80 0.77 6.13 -23.71
CA ASN A 80 -0.51 5.64 -24.22
C ASN A 80 -1.66 6.27 -23.39
N PRO A 81 -2.26 7.38 -23.88
CA PRO A 81 -3.34 8.07 -23.20
C PRO A 81 -4.63 7.25 -23.02
N GLU A 82 -4.80 6.16 -23.77
CA GLU A 82 -5.97 5.27 -23.65
C GLU A 82 -5.74 4.16 -22.61
N SER A 83 -4.56 4.10 -21.99
CA SER A 83 -4.20 3.03 -21.05
C SER A 83 -4.96 3.07 -19.73
N GLY A 84 -5.50 4.24 -19.33
CA GLY A 84 -6.24 4.42 -18.07
C GLY A 84 -5.40 4.12 -16.82
N ALA A 85 -4.07 4.23 -16.91
CA ALA A 85 -3.14 3.88 -15.85
C ALA A 85 -3.31 4.77 -14.61
N LEU A 86 -3.62 6.06 -14.79
CA LEU A 86 -3.90 6.99 -13.69
C LEU A 86 -5.24 6.73 -13.01
N GLU A 87 -6.28 6.38 -13.77
CA GLU A 87 -7.57 6.03 -13.20
C GLU A 87 -7.48 4.72 -12.41
N GLY A 88 -6.75 3.72 -12.94
CA GLY A 88 -6.43 2.50 -12.19
C GLY A 88 -5.69 2.79 -10.88
N PHE A 89 -4.73 3.72 -10.89
CA PHE A 89 -4.04 4.17 -9.67
C PHE A 89 -4.98 4.84 -8.66
N LYS A 90 -5.87 5.72 -9.11
CA LYS A 90 -6.86 6.40 -8.24
C LYS A 90 -7.85 5.40 -7.64
N SER A 91 -8.36 4.45 -8.44
CA SER A 91 -9.23 3.38 -7.97
C SER A 91 -8.54 2.57 -6.88
N TYR A 92 -7.28 2.17 -7.13
CA TYR A 92 -6.46 1.45 -6.17
C TYR A 92 -6.25 2.21 -4.85
N LEU A 93 -5.99 3.52 -4.90
CA LEU A 93 -5.94 4.36 -3.69
C LEU A 93 -7.28 4.38 -2.95
N GLY A 94 -8.38 4.40 -3.69
CA GLY A 94 -9.73 4.35 -3.15
C GLY A 94 -10.00 3.07 -2.37
N GLU A 95 -9.69 1.92 -2.95
CA GLU A 95 -9.85 0.61 -2.30
C GLU A 95 -9.06 0.48 -1.00
N LEU A 96 -7.90 1.13 -0.92
CA LEU A 96 -7.07 1.12 0.29
C LEU A 96 -7.44 2.20 1.32
N GLY A 97 -8.35 3.11 0.99
CA GLY A 97 -8.69 4.25 1.85
C GLY A 97 -7.56 5.27 1.97
N LEU A 98 -6.84 5.51 0.88
CA LEU A 98 -5.66 6.40 0.83
C LEU A 98 -5.89 7.65 -0.04
N LYS A 99 -7.15 7.97 -0.37
CA LYS A 99 -7.52 9.08 -1.26
C LYS A 99 -6.99 10.44 -0.77
N ASP A 100 -7.11 10.74 0.52
CA ASP A 100 -6.77 12.06 1.09
C ASP A 100 -5.27 12.32 1.26
N ARG A 101 -4.42 11.40 0.79
CA ARG A 101 -2.97 11.43 1.02
C ARG A 101 -2.20 11.82 -0.24
N TYR A 102 -2.89 12.10 -1.35
CA TYR A 102 -2.29 12.37 -2.65
C TYR A 102 -3.12 13.20 -3.61
#